data_AF-A0A7W5KX90-F1
#
_entry.id   AF-A0A7W5KX90-F1
#
_cell.length_a   1.000
_cell.length_b   1.000
_cell.length_c   1.000
_cell.angle_alpha   90.00
_cell.angle_beta   90.00
_cell.angle_gamma   90.00
#
_symmetry.space_group_name_H-M   'P 1'
#
loop_
_entity.id
_entity.type
_entity.pdbx_description
1 polymer ?
#
loop_
_entity_poly.entity_id
_entity_poly.type
_entity_poly.pdbx_seq_one_letter_code
_entity_poly.pdbx_strand_id
1 'polypeptide(L)'
;MSHFLAKASLAALLALCSIPLAGSAAFAAPQTDFVVKAQYYRPPVRGCSPMEAIRKARYSGLRDVRISHITPRRVVVAGRDRRGWDRMTFANVRGCPVMYR
;
A
#
# COMPACT_ATOMS: atom_id res chain seq x y z
N MET A 1 -56.19 -19.68 -30.85
CA MET A 1 -54.90 -19.29 -31.48
C MET A 1 -54.20 -18.21 -30.63
N SER A 2 -53.99 -18.47 -29.33
CA SER A 2 -53.57 -17.46 -28.34
C SER A 2 -52.33 -17.87 -27.53
N HIS A 3 -51.67 -18.98 -27.88
CA HIS A 3 -50.46 -19.47 -27.18
C HIS A 3 -49.14 -19.02 -27.83
N PHE A 4 -49.19 -18.41 -29.02
CA PHE A 4 -47.97 -17.96 -29.73
C PHE A 4 -47.51 -16.55 -29.33
N LEU A 5 -48.42 -15.69 -28.86
CA LEU A 5 -48.08 -14.32 -28.47
C LEU A 5 -47.42 -14.22 -27.08
N ALA A 6 -47.56 -15.26 -26.24
CA ALA A 6 -46.94 -15.30 -24.90
C ALA A 6 -45.45 -15.66 -24.92
N LYS A 7 -44.96 -16.35 -25.96
CA LYS A 7 -43.54 -16.72 -26.08
C LYS A 7 -42.67 -15.61 -26.68
N ALA A 8 -43.24 -14.75 -27.51
CA ALA A 8 -42.50 -13.68 -28.18
C ALA A 8 -42.16 -12.51 -27.25
N SER A 9 -42.92 -12.29 -26.17
CA SER A 9 -42.70 -11.21 -25.21
C SER A 9 -41.57 -11.48 -24.21
N LEU A 10 -41.25 -12.76 -23.94
CA LEU A 10 -40.24 -13.12 -22.95
C LEU A 10 -38.81 -12.86 -23.45
N ALA A 11 -38.56 -13.01 -24.75
CA ALA A 11 -37.26 -12.74 -25.36
C ALA A 11 -36.90 -11.23 -25.37
N ALA A 12 -37.89 -10.35 -25.54
CA ALA A 12 -37.67 -8.91 -25.53
C ALA A 12 -37.36 -8.36 -24.12
N LEU A 13 -37.94 -8.95 -23.06
CA LEU A 13 -37.68 -8.54 -21.68
C LEU A 13 -36.30 -8.97 -21.16
N LEU A 14 -35.76 -10.11 -21.62
CA LEU A 14 -34.41 -10.55 -21.23
C LEU A 14 -33.28 -9.71 -21.85
N ALA A 15 -33.54 -8.94 -22.92
CA ALA A 15 -32.55 -8.06 -23.54
C ALA A 15 -32.31 -6.74 -22.76
N LEU A 16 -33.24 -6.33 -21.89
CA LEU A 16 -33.15 -5.08 -21.12
C LEU A 16 -32.39 -5.22 -19.80
N CYS A 17 -32.12 -6.44 -19.33
CA CYS A 17 -31.33 -6.69 -18.11
C CYS A 17 -29.81 -6.71 -18.36
N SER A 18 -29.36 -6.52 -19.60
CA SER A 18 -27.95 -6.51 -19.99
C SER A 18 -27.32 -5.11 -19.96
N ILE A 19 -27.94 -4.16 -19.28
CA ILE A 19 -27.32 -2.85 -19.03
C ILE A 19 -26.61 -2.94 -17.68
N PRO A 20 -25.26 -2.98 -17.64
CA PRO A 20 -24.54 -2.76 -16.38
C PRO A 20 -24.69 -1.28 -16.03
N LEU A 21 -25.79 -0.91 -15.38
CA LEU A 21 -25.95 0.40 -14.78
C LEU A 21 -25.16 0.41 -13.47
N ALA A 22 -23.97 1.03 -13.53
CA ALA A 22 -23.20 1.48 -12.38
C ALA A 22 -22.93 0.43 -11.30
N GLY A 23 -21.94 -0.40 -11.58
CA GLY A 23 -21.07 -0.91 -10.54
C GLY A 23 -19.66 -0.79 -11.05
N SER A 24 -19.07 0.41 -11.02
CA SER A 24 -17.63 0.47 -10.81
C SER A 24 -17.39 -0.26 -9.49
N ALA A 25 -17.19 -1.57 -9.55
CA ALA A 25 -16.41 -2.27 -8.56
C ALA A 25 -15.03 -1.64 -8.70
N ALA A 26 -14.85 -0.49 -8.05
CA ALA A 26 -13.55 0.00 -7.70
C ALA A 26 -12.92 -1.19 -7.00
N PHE A 27 -12.01 -1.85 -7.70
CA PHE A 27 -11.07 -2.76 -7.10
C PHE A 27 -10.60 -2.04 -5.85
N ALA A 28 -10.84 -2.63 -4.68
CA ALA A 28 -10.13 -2.25 -3.47
C ALA A 28 -8.66 -2.67 -3.67
N ALA A 29 -7.99 -2.06 -4.65
CA ALA A 29 -6.57 -1.94 -4.65
C ALA A 29 -6.24 -1.16 -3.37
N PRO A 30 -5.35 -1.66 -2.50
CA PRO A 30 -4.79 -0.82 -1.46
C PRO A 30 -4.09 0.34 -2.18
N GLN A 31 -4.74 1.52 -2.24
CA GLN A 31 -4.15 2.76 -2.76
C GLN A 31 -3.03 3.29 -1.85
N THR A 32 -2.42 2.43 -1.03
CA THR A 32 -1.35 2.81 -0.12
C THR A 32 0.01 2.82 -0.79
N ASP A 33 0.20 2.13 -1.92
CA ASP A 33 1.56 1.99 -2.49
C ASP A 33 1.99 3.22 -3.29
N PHE A 34 1.06 3.93 -3.94
CA PHE A 34 1.39 5.10 -4.77
C PHE A 34 1.60 6.40 -3.97
N VAL A 35 0.87 6.56 -2.85
CA VAL A 35 1.07 7.70 -1.92
C VAL A 35 2.42 7.60 -1.19
N VAL A 36 2.91 6.37 -0.98
CA VAL A 36 4.18 6.13 -0.27
C VAL A 36 5.40 6.60 -1.08
N LYS A 37 5.36 6.58 -2.42
CA LYS A 37 6.51 7.04 -3.23
C LYS A 37 6.74 8.55 -3.19
N ALA A 38 5.69 9.36 -3.05
CA ALA A 38 5.82 10.83 -3.00
C ALA A 38 6.47 11.33 -1.69
N GLN A 39 6.38 10.55 -0.60
CA GLN A 39 6.93 10.93 0.71
C GLN A 39 8.47 10.86 0.79
N TYR A 40 9.15 10.23 -0.17
CA TYR A 40 10.61 10.15 -0.17
C TYR A 40 11.32 11.38 -0.77
N TYR A 41 10.60 12.29 -1.43
CA TYR A 41 11.26 13.28 -2.30
C TYR A 41 11.71 14.58 -1.59
N ARG A 42 11.28 14.82 -0.35
CA ARG A 42 11.82 15.94 0.45
C ARG A 42 12.14 15.49 1.87
N PRO A 43 13.35 14.93 2.11
CA PRO A 43 13.83 14.74 3.47
C PRO A 43 13.71 16.09 4.22
N PRO A 44 13.05 16.14 5.38
CA PRO A 44 13.09 17.35 6.18
C PRO A 44 14.56 17.64 6.46
N VAL A 45 15.02 18.86 6.18
CA VAL A 45 16.45 19.28 6.29
C VAL A 45 17.04 19.06 7.71
N ARG A 46 16.18 18.73 8.67
CA ARG A 46 16.48 18.46 10.08
C ARG A 46 16.08 17.05 10.58
N GLY A 47 15.50 16.19 9.75
CA GLY A 47 15.02 14.87 10.15
C GLY A 47 15.98 13.73 9.82
N CYS A 48 15.53 12.51 10.09
CA CYS A 48 16.23 11.30 9.69
C CYS A 48 16.02 11.05 8.20
N SER A 49 17.12 10.88 7.46
CA SER A 49 17.05 10.53 6.04
C SER A 49 16.55 9.09 5.87
N PRO A 50 15.53 8.85 5.03
CA PRO A 50 15.08 7.51 4.65
C PRO A 50 16.22 6.56 4.25
N MET A 51 17.16 7.06 3.43
CA MET A 51 18.29 6.26 2.94
C MET A 51 19.28 5.93 4.06
N GLU A 52 19.45 6.83 5.02
CA GLU A 52 20.33 6.59 6.17
C GLU A 52 19.73 5.55 7.13
N ALA A 53 18.42 5.63 7.39
CA ALA A 53 17.71 4.60 8.16
C ALA A 53 17.85 3.22 7.52
N ILE A 54 17.67 3.12 6.20
CA ILE A 54 17.87 1.87 5.46
C ILE A 54 19.32 1.38 5.57
N ARG A 55 20.31 2.26 5.44
CA ARG A 55 21.74 1.90 5.55
C ARG A 55 22.07 1.35 6.94
N LYS A 56 21.59 2.01 8.00
CA LYS A 56 21.78 1.56 9.39
C LYS A 56 21.10 0.22 9.66
N ALA A 57 19.87 0.04 9.17
CA ALA A 57 19.16 -1.23 9.25
C ALA A 57 19.92 -2.36 8.53
N ARG A 58 20.51 -2.10 7.36
CA ARG A 58 21.38 -3.08 6.68
C ARG A 58 22.62 -3.43 7.51
N TYR A 59 23.25 -2.44 8.11
CA TYR A 59 24.43 -2.65 8.96
C TYR A 59 24.11 -3.45 10.23
N SER A 60 22.89 -3.31 10.78
CA SER A 60 22.44 -4.12 11.92
C SER A 60 22.06 -5.56 11.55
N GLY A 61 22.13 -5.93 10.27
CA GLY A 61 21.92 -7.29 9.79
C GLY A 61 20.54 -7.55 9.18
N LEU A 62 19.72 -6.52 8.97
CA LEU A 62 18.48 -6.65 8.19
C LEU A 62 18.80 -6.74 6.69
N ARG A 63 18.10 -7.64 6.02
CA ARG A 63 18.07 -7.83 4.55
C ARG A 63 16.70 -7.41 4.02
N ASP A 64 16.59 -7.22 2.70
CA ASP A 64 15.34 -6.83 2.03
C ASP A 64 14.65 -5.61 2.68
N VAL A 65 15.50 -4.64 3.05
CA VAL A 65 15.14 -3.51 3.90
C VAL A 65 14.28 -2.51 3.13
N ARG A 66 13.10 -2.22 3.67
CA ARG A 66 12.14 -1.23 3.15
C ARG A 66 11.60 -0.36 4.27
N ILE A 67 11.22 0.87 3.95
CA ILE A 67 10.54 1.73 4.91
C ILE A 67 9.10 1.24 5.05
N SER A 68 8.70 0.96 6.28
CA SER A 68 7.33 0.57 6.61
C SER A 68 6.48 1.78 6.93
N HIS A 69 7.04 2.79 7.61
CA HIS A 69 6.27 3.96 8.03
C HIS A 69 7.18 5.14 8.38
N ILE A 70 6.76 6.36 8.03
CA ILE A 70 7.45 7.60 8.41
C ILE A 70 6.45 8.47 9.16
N THR A 71 6.83 8.91 10.36
CA THR A 71 6.09 9.88 11.17
C THR A 71 6.97 11.07 11.48
N PRO A 72 6.41 12.18 11.98
CA PRO A 72 7.22 13.31 12.45
C PRO A 72 8.24 12.96 13.54
N ARG A 73 8.03 11.87 14.31
CA ARG A 73 8.90 11.49 15.45
C ARG A 73 9.78 10.26 15.20
N ARG A 74 9.36 9.36 14.33
CA ARG A 74 10.04 8.08 14.07
C ARG A 74 9.99 7.67 12.60
N VAL A 75 11.04 7.00 12.15
CA VAL A 75 11.15 6.30 10.87
C VAL A 75 11.25 4.82 11.15
N VAL A 76 10.26 4.05 10.71
CA VAL A 76 10.17 2.60 10.93
C VAL A 76 10.58 1.89 9.65
N VAL A 77 11.58 1.02 9.78
CA VAL A 77 12.12 0.21 8.71
C VAL A 77 11.79 -1.25 9.00
N ALA A 78 11.41 -2.01 7.98
CA ALA A 78 11.16 -3.43 8.07
C ALA A 78 12.10 -4.19 7.14
N GLY A 79 12.52 -5.38 7.55
CA GLY A 79 13.36 -6.26 6.75
C GLY A 79 13.32 -7.69 7.27
N ARG A 80 14.16 -8.54 6.69
CA ARG A 80 14.37 -9.92 7.14
C ARG A 80 15.74 -10.09 7.75
N ASP A 81 15.83 -10.72 8.91
CA ASP A 81 17.09 -11.19 9.48
C ASP A 81 17.17 -12.74 9.41
N ARG A 82 18.11 -13.34 10.16
CA ARG A 82 18.23 -14.81 10.20
C ARG A 82 17.08 -15.50 10.93
N ARG A 83 16.31 -14.77 11.74
CA ARG A 83 15.22 -15.28 12.58
C ARG A 83 13.84 -15.05 11.96
N GLY A 84 13.73 -14.15 10.99
CA GLY A 84 12.49 -13.93 10.25
C GLY A 84 12.30 -12.47 9.86
N TRP A 85 11.05 -12.02 9.86
CA TRP A 85 10.72 -10.61 9.68
C TRP A 85 10.98 -9.84 10.95
N ASP A 86 11.66 -8.71 10.81
CA ASP A 86 12.08 -7.88 11.91
C ASP A 86 11.93 -6.39 11.53
N ARG A 87 11.78 -5.53 12.53
CA ARG A 87 11.56 -4.10 12.35
C ARG A 87 12.58 -3.34 13.18
N MET A 88 13.02 -2.21 12.67
CA MET A 88 13.91 -1.30 13.38
C MET A 88 13.33 0.09 13.33
N THR A 89 13.22 0.71 14.50
CA THR A 89 12.65 2.05 14.65
C THR A 89 13.76 3.05 14.95
N PHE A 90 13.84 4.08 14.12
CA PHE A 90 14.77 5.19 14.28
C PHE A 90 14.02 6.45 14.68
N ALA A 91 14.65 7.29 15.48
CA ALA A 91 14.11 8.63 15.75
C ALA A 91 14.21 9.49 14.47
N ASN A 92 13.18 10.28 14.18
CA ASN A 92 13.16 11.21 13.04
C ASN A 92 13.90 12.52 13.36
N VAL A 93 15.17 12.39 13.74
CA VAL A 93 16.08 13.50 14.04
C VAL A 93 17.40 13.29 13.31
N ARG A 94 18.23 14.32 13.25
CA ARG A 94 19.58 14.23 12.67
C ARG A 94 20.37 13.06 13.28
N GLY A 95 21.07 12.34 12.42
CA GLY A 95 21.87 11.19 12.81
C GLY A 95 21.07 9.93 13.13
N CYS A 96 19.75 9.88 12.90
CA CYS A 96 18.91 8.68 12.95
C CYS A 96 19.27 7.71 14.10
N PRO A 97 19.15 8.10 15.38
CA PRO A 97 19.45 7.20 16.49
C PRO A 97 18.41 6.07 16.55
N VAL A 98 18.86 4.87 16.90
CA VAL A 98 18.00 3.69 17.08
C VAL A 98 17.20 3.87 18.37
N MET A 99 15.89 3.68 18.29
CA MET A 99 15.02 3.62 19.46
C MET A 99 14.90 2.19 19.96
N TYR A 100 14.54 1.26 19.06
CA TYR A 100 14.37 -0.15 19.36
C TYR A 100 14.40 -0.97 18.06
N ARG A 101 14.64 -2.27 18.23
CA ARG A 101 14.59 -3.30 17.21
C ARG A 101 13.62 -4.36 17.71
#